data_AF-A0A7X3PE76-F1
#
_entry.id   AF-A0A7X3PE76-F1
#
_cell.length_a   1.000
_cell.length_b   1.000
_cell.length_c   1.000
_cell.angle_alpha   90.00
_cell.angle_beta   90.00
_cell.angle_gamma   90.00
#
_symmetry.space_group_name_H-M   'P 1'
#
loop_
_entity.id
_entity.type
_entity.pdbx_description
1 polymer ?
#
loop_
_entity_poly.entity_id
_entity_poly.type
_entity_poly.pdbx_seq_one_letter_code
_entity_poly.pdbx_strand_id
1 'polypeptide(L)'
;MIEYVKRSIRYALIASLAFGLHPSVATAQEGEDAVETVQNVQLVFHLVEADGFTGDDPEISDVVSELRQLFNFRGYRLLSTSVLNVGLAETSSFMVGGSGSQRIVADDAETPLAIHAEVSARNFTRNVRAKVTLSGAESRPSTLRELEGGVFRMNVLGPLLDASVTIRDGQRVVLGSARRSAEDPVLILIVTPSLDPS
;
A
#
# COMPACT_ATOMS: atom_id res chain seq x y z
N MET A 1 61.73 -22.44 24.75
CA MET A 1 61.98 -23.86 24.40
C MET A 1 60.65 -24.60 24.49
N ILE A 2 60.14 -25.05 23.33
CA ILE A 2 59.11 -26.09 23.09
C ILE A 2 57.67 -25.68 23.51
N GLU A 3 56.77 -25.30 22.60
CA GLU A 3 56.01 -26.08 21.58
C GLU A 3 55.02 -27.14 22.11
N TYR A 4 54.01 -27.41 21.27
CA TYR A 4 53.02 -28.51 21.22
C TYR A 4 51.65 -28.23 21.87
N VAL A 5 50.48 -28.43 21.22
CA VAL A 5 50.08 -28.90 19.87
C VAL A 5 48.52 -28.75 19.82
N LYS A 6 47.80 -28.63 18.69
CA LYS A 6 47.32 -29.80 17.90
C LYS A 6 46.42 -29.38 16.71
N ARG A 7 46.85 -29.81 15.50
CA ARG A 7 46.10 -30.43 14.37
C ARG A 7 44.93 -29.69 13.70
N SER A 8 44.68 -29.80 12.38
CA SER A 8 45.25 -30.66 11.33
C SER A 8 44.86 -30.12 9.96
N ILE A 9 45.84 -29.93 9.08
CA ILE A 9 45.72 -29.94 7.62
C ILE A 9 45.93 -31.39 7.16
N ARG A 10 45.20 -31.90 6.17
CA ARG A 10 45.64 -32.81 5.06
C ARG A 10 44.45 -33.04 4.09
N TYR A 11 44.51 -32.48 2.89
CA TYR A 11 44.97 -33.08 1.62
C TYR A 11 43.90 -33.89 0.87
N ALA A 12 43.59 -33.45 -0.36
CA ALA A 12 43.55 -34.32 -1.53
C ALA A 12 43.84 -33.48 -2.78
N LEU A 13 44.87 -33.87 -3.53
CA LEU A 13 45.36 -33.29 -4.77
C LEU A 13 45.66 -34.48 -5.69
N ILE A 14 44.96 -34.65 -6.82
CA ILE A 14 45.32 -35.43 -8.02
C ILE A 14 44.47 -34.83 -9.18
N ALA A 15 45.03 -34.02 -10.11
CA ALA A 15 45.63 -34.35 -11.42
C ALA A 15 44.67 -35.07 -12.40
N SER A 16 44.57 -34.85 -13.73
CA SER A 16 45.06 -33.86 -14.71
C SER A 16 44.34 -34.17 -16.07
N LEU A 17 44.20 -33.16 -16.95
CA LEU A 17 44.19 -33.22 -18.44
C LEU A 17 43.09 -33.98 -19.22
N ALA A 18 42.31 -33.25 -20.04
CA ALA A 18 42.28 -33.37 -21.52
C ALA A 18 41.25 -32.42 -22.19
N PHE A 19 41.73 -31.64 -23.16
CA PHE A 19 41.08 -31.14 -24.39
C PHE A 19 39.57 -30.84 -24.47
N GLY A 20 39.26 -29.60 -24.87
CA GLY A 20 38.25 -29.34 -25.90
C GLY A 20 37.09 -28.41 -25.52
N LEU A 21 36.97 -27.31 -26.28
CA LEU A 21 35.79 -26.45 -26.49
C LEU A 21 35.46 -25.39 -25.41
N HIS A 22 35.65 -24.12 -25.78
CA HIS A 22 34.84 -23.00 -25.26
C HIS A 22 33.36 -23.25 -25.65
N PRO A 23 32.42 -22.90 -24.75
CA PRO A 23 31.72 -21.64 -24.96
C PRO A 23 31.50 -20.84 -23.66
N SER A 24 31.53 -19.51 -23.84
CA SER A 24 30.97 -18.44 -23.02
C SER A 24 30.53 -18.78 -21.59
N VAL A 25 31.30 -18.29 -20.61
CA VAL A 25 30.75 -17.96 -19.30
C VAL A 25 29.85 -16.74 -19.50
N ALA A 26 28.56 -16.97 -19.75
CA ALA A 26 27.55 -15.94 -19.57
C ALA A 26 27.42 -15.73 -18.06
N THR A 27 28.16 -14.74 -17.55
CA THR A 27 27.77 -14.03 -16.33
C THR A 27 26.49 -13.27 -16.65
N ALA A 28 25.33 -13.92 -16.50
CA ALA A 28 24.07 -13.21 -16.27
C ALA A 28 23.99 -13.00 -14.76
N GLN A 29 24.64 -11.96 -14.24
CA GLN A 29 24.01 -10.67 -14.02
C GLN A 29 22.76 -10.85 -13.16
N GLU A 30 23.00 -11.08 -11.86
CA GLU A 30 22.15 -10.56 -10.79
C GLU A 30 21.96 -9.06 -11.05
N GLY A 31 20.94 -8.74 -11.83
CA GLY A 31 20.33 -7.42 -11.84
C GLY A 31 19.28 -7.38 -10.74
N GLU A 32 19.71 -7.53 -9.49
CA GLU A 32 18.97 -6.93 -8.39
C GLU A 32 19.11 -5.41 -8.55
N ASP A 33 18.26 -4.82 -9.39
CA ASP A 33 17.78 -3.46 -9.13
C ASP A 33 16.86 -3.56 -7.90
N ALA A 34 17.46 -3.90 -6.75
CA ALA A 34 16.85 -3.63 -5.48
C ALA A 34 16.81 -2.10 -5.40
N VAL A 35 15.66 -1.52 -5.72
CA VAL A 35 15.34 -0.15 -5.31
C VAL A 35 15.64 -0.12 -3.82
N GLU A 36 16.71 0.54 -3.42
CA GLU A 36 17.12 0.63 -2.03
C GLU A 36 16.01 1.39 -1.30
N THR A 37 15.07 0.65 -0.72
CA THR A 37 13.99 1.22 0.06
C THR A 37 14.60 1.78 1.32
N VAL A 38 14.55 3.10 1.46
CA VAL A 38 15.17 3.80 2.59
C VAL A 38 14.27 3.74 3.82
N GLN A 39 12.95 3.61 3.61
CA GLN A 39 11.96 3.57 4.68
C GLN A 39 10.70 2.83 4.23
N ASN A 40 9.97 2.25 5.18
CA ASN A 40 8.64 1.70 4.95
C ASN A 40 7.58 2.50 5.70
N VAL A 41 6.43 2.70 5.07
CA VAL A 41 5.22 3.23 5.71
C VAL A 41 4.12 2.20 5.62
N GLN A 42 3.56 1.85 6.77
CA GLN A 42 2.34 1.06 6.85
C GLN A 42 1.14 2.00 6.94
N LEU A 43 0.17 1.83 6.06
CA LEU A 43 -1.12 2.51 6.11
C LEU A 43 -2.20 1.51 6.49
N VAL A 44 -2.83 1.72 7.64
CA VAL A 44 -3.99 0.94 8.09
C VAL A 44 -5.25 1.70 7.72
N PHE A 45 -6.05 1.12 6.83
CA PHE A 45 -7.33 1.64 6.38
C PHE A 45 -8.46 0.92 7.09
N HIS A 46 -9.42 1.68 7.60
CA HIS A 46 -10.69 1.18 8.09
C HIS A 46 -11.78 1.68 7.16
N LEU A 47 -12.54 0.75 6.57
CA LEU A 47 -13.71 1.05 5.78
C LEU A 47 -14.93 0.88 6.66
N VAL A 48 -15.62 1.98 6.93
CA VAL A 48 -16.78 2.02 7.82
C VAL A 48 -18.04 2.26 7.00
N GLU A 49 -19.05 1.43 7.18
CA GLU A 49 -20.40 1.70 6.73
C GLU A 49 -21.09 2.69 7.68
N ALA A 50 -21.86 3.61 7.13
CA ALA A 50 -22.75 4.47 7.88
C ALA A 50 -24.17 4.48 7.27
N ASP A 51 -25.16 4.67 8.14
CA ASP A 51 -26.60 4.79 7.84
C ASP A 51 -27.32 3.49 7.43
N GLY A 52 -26.60 2.42 7.07
CA GLY A 52 -27.18 1.08 6.81
C GLY A 52 -27.25 0.18 8.06
N PHE A 53 -26.54 0.53 9.13
CA PHE A 53 -26.50 -0.21 10.39
C PHE A 53 -27.01 0.66 11.55
N THR A 54 -27.81 0.08 12.46
CA THR A 54 -28.38 0.77 13.63
C THR A 54 -27.90 0.22 14.98
N GLY A 55 -27.07 -0.82 14.97
CA GLY A 55 -26.45 -1.34 16.20
C GLY A 55 -25.18 -0.59 16.58
N ASP A 56 -24.59 -1.01 17.70
CA ASP A 56 -23.24 -0.60 18.09
C ASP A 56 -22.24 -1.66 17.63
N ASP A 57 -21.18 -1.21 16.95
CA ASP A 57 -20.06 -2.06 16.56
C ASP A 57 -18.91 -1.87 17.56
N PRO A 58 -18.54 -2.91 18.35
CA PRO A 58 -17.50 -2.79 19.36
C PRO A 58 -16.11 -2.52 18.75
N GLU A 59 -15.84 -2.93 17.51
CA GLU A 59 -14.52 -2.82 16.88
C GLU A 59 -14.13 -1.38 16.55
N ILE A 60 -15.13 -0.51 16.39
CA ILE A 60 -14.95 0.93 16.10
C ILE A 60 -15.51 1.82 17.20
N SER A 61 -15.84 1.26 18.36
CA SER A 61 -16.47 1.99 19.47
C SER A 61 -15.66 3.22 19.93
N ASP A 62 -14.34 3.17 19.82
CA ASP A 62 -13.42 4.27 20.11
C ASP A 62 -13.55 5.44 19.12
N VAL A 63 -13.85 5.16 17.83
CA VAL A 63 -13.98 6.19 16.79
C VAL A 63 -15.39 6.68 16.55
N VAL A 64 -16.43 5.95 16.98
CA VAL A 64 -17.84 6.35 16.76
C VAL A 64 -18.12 7.75 17.29
N SER A 65 -17.55 8.11 18.45
CA SER A 65 -17.73 9.45 19.03
C SER A 65 -17.16 10.56 18.13
N GLU A 66 -16.01 10.32 17.50
CA GLU A 66 -15.39 11.25 16.55
C GLU A 66 -16.20 11.31 15.25
N LEU A 67 -16.64 10.17 14.74
CA LEU A 67 -17.47 10.09 13.53
C LEU A 67 -18.80 10.82 13.70
N ARG A 68 -19.41 10.77 14.90
CA ARG A 68 -20.65 11.50 15.22
C ARG A 68 -20.47 13.02 15.31
N GLN A 69 -19.25 13.51 15.52
CA GLN A 69 -18.95 14.95 15.47
C GLN A 69 -18.83 15.45 14.03
N LEU A 70 -18.36 14.59 13.12
CA LEU A 70 -18.16 14.93 11.71
C LEU A 70 -19.40 14.67 10.85
N PHE A 71 -20.16 13.63 11.18
CA PHE A 71 -21.32 13.17 10.44
C PHE A 71 -22.47 12.84 11.37
N ASN A 72 -23.70 12.96 10.87
CA ASN A 72 -24.90 12.67 11.64
C ASN A 72 -25.65 11.46 11.06
N PHE A 73 -24.99 10.29 11.06
CA PHE A 73 -25.60 9.04 10.60
C PHE A 73 -26.23 8.25 11.74
N ARG A 74 -27.18 7.37 11.41
CA ARG A 74 -27.93 6.58 12.40
C ARG A 74 -27.03 5.61 13.18
N GLY A 75 -26.17 4.89 12.48
CA GLY A 75 -25.15 4.04 13.08
C GLY A 75 -23.99 3.81 12.14
N TYR A 76 -23.00 3.09 12.67
CA TYR A 76 -21.70 2.86 12.04
C TYR A 76 -21.29 1.40 12.25
N ARG A 77 -20.71 0.78 11.23
CA ARG A 77 -20.20 -0.59 11.28
C ARG A 77 -18.88 -0.69 10.52
N LEU A 78 -17.90 -1.39 11.06
CA LEU A 78 -16.68 -1.71 10.35
C LEU A 78 -16.97 -2.77 9.29
N LEU A 79 -16.63 -2.49 8.03
CA LEU A 79 -16.79 -3.43 6.93
C LEU A 79 -15.51 -4.18 6.59
N SER A 80 -14.37 -3.53 6.78
CA SER A 80 -13.08 -4.11 6.46
C SER A 80 -11.94 -3.30 7.05
N THR A 81 -10.87 -4.00 7.42
CA THR A 81 -9.57 -3.41 7.75
C THR A 81 -8.56 -3.86 6.70
N SER A 82 -7.80 -2.92 6.17
CA SER A 82 -6.81 -3.21 5.13
C SER A 82 -5.49 -2.56 5.46
N VAL A 83 -4.40 -3.30 5.23
CA VAL A 83 -3.04 -2.84 5.49
C VAL A 83 -2.29 -2.72 4.17
N LEU A 84 -1.77 -1.54 3.88
CA LEU A 84 -0.91 -1.29 2.73
C LEU A 84 0.48 -0.88 3.22
N ASN A 85 1.49 -1.68 2.89
CA ASN A 85 2.88 -1.31 3.11
C ASN A 85 3.42 -0.63 1.86
N VAL A 86 3.96 0.58 2.00
CA VAL A 86 4.56 1.36 0.93
C VAL A 86 6.04 1.54 1.24
N GLY A 87 6.89 0.94 0.41
CA GLY A 87 8.32 1.25 0.40
C GLY A 87 8.54 2.65 -0.14
N LEU A 88 9.30 3.46 0.59
CA LEU A 88 9.68 4.80 0.19
C LEU A 88 11.13 4.80 -0.28
N ALA A 89 11.33 5.28 -1.50
CA ALA A 89 12.65 5.52 -2.07
C ALA A 89 12.95 7.01 -2.05
N GLU A 90 14.23 7.38 -2.04
CA GLU A 90 14.62 8.78 -2.18
C GLU A 90 14.14 9.35 -3.50
N THR A 91 13.37 10.44 -3.43
CA THR A 91 12.99 11.23 -4.60
C THR A 91 13.81 12.52 -4.69
N SER A 92 14.39 12.96 -3.57
CA SER A 92 15.31 14.10 -3.45
C SER A 92 16.07 14.03 -2.12
N SER A 93 17.08 14.87 -1.90
CA SER A 93 17.90 14.89 -0.68
C SER A 93 17.13 15.06 0.64
N PHE A 94 15.86 15.48 0.58
CA PHE A 94 15.03 15.68 1.77
C PHE A 94 13.70 14.95 1.72
N MET A 95 13.34 14.32 0.60
CA MET A 95 12.04 13.68 0.44
C MET A 95 12.20 12.26 -0.06
N VAL A 96 11.41 11.39 0.53
CA VAL A 96 11.19 10.02 0.11
C VAL A 96 9.73 9.87 -0.32
N GLY A 97 9.51 9.00 -1.29
CA GLY A 97 8.18 8.78 -1.85
C GLY A 97 8.00 7.36 -2.37
N GLY A 98 6.75 6.95 -2.45
CA GLY A 98 6.37 5.63 -2.93
C GLY A 98 4.88 5.60 -3.24
N SER A 99 4.44 4.52 -3.88
CA SER A 99 3.02 4.29 -4.13
C SER A 99 2.68 2.83 -3.96
N GLY A 100 1.44 2.54 -3.58
CA GLY A 100 0.96 1.19 -3.42
C GLY A 100 -0.53 1.10 -3.71
N SER A 101 -1.00 -0.12 -3.97
CA SER A 101 -2.43 -0.38 -4.16
C SER A 101 -2.84 -1.64 -3.42
N GLN A 102 -4.03 -1.62 -2.83
CA GLN A 102 -4.60 -2.73 -2.08
C GLN A 102 -6.06 -2.92 -2.46
N ARG A 103 -6.48 -4.18 -2.64
CA ARG A 103 -7.90 -4.51 -2.81
C ARG A 103 -8.54 -4.76 -1.46
N ILE A 104 -9.78 -4.31 -1.34
CA ILE A 104 -10.62 -4.46 -0.16
C ILE A 104 -11.90 -5.17 -0.58
N VAL A 105 -12.18 -6.28 0.07
CA VAL A 105 -13.48 -6.93 0.01
C VAL A 105 -14.18 -6.54 1.30
N ALA A 106 -15.23 -5.74 1.18
CA ALA A 106 -16.10 -5.45 2.30
C ALA A 106 -17.02 -6.65 2.54
N ASP A 107 -17.26 -6.99 3.80
CA ASP A 107 -18.00 -8.20 4.18
C ASP A 107 -19.43 -8.28 3.60
N ASP A 108 -20.00 -7.14 3.21
CA ASP A 108 -21.35 -7.00 2.66
C ASP A 108 -21.40 -6.66 1.17
N ALA A 109 -20.24 -6.53 0.52
CA ALA A 109 -20.16 -6.00 -0.84
C ALA A 109 -19.91 -7.10 -1.88
N GLU A 110 -20.83 -7.21 -2.84
CA GLU A 110 -20.64 -8.09 -4.01
C GLU A 110 -19.47 -7.64 -4.89
N THR A 111 -19.14 -6.34 -4.88
CA THR A 111 -18.06 -5.75 -5.68
C THR A 111 -16.89 -5.31 -4.80
N PRO A 112 -15.64 -5.72 -5.12
CA PRO A 112 -14.49 -5.28 -4.37
C PRO A 112 -14.18 -3.80 -4.63
N LEU A 113 -13.56 -3.17 -3.65
CA LEU A 113 -12.99 -1.83 -3.75
C LEU A 113 -11.47 -1.92 -3.92
N ALA A 114 -10.88 -0.87 -4.48
CA ALA A 114 -9.44 -0.69 -4.52
C ALA A 114 -9.05 0.62 -3.84
N ILE A 115 -8.01 0.57 -3.03
CA ILE A 115 -7.30 1.73 -2.51
C ILE A 115 -6.00 1.87 -3.27
N HIS A 116 -5.77 3.06 -3.82
CA HIS A 116 -4.46 3.48 -4.29
C HIS A 116 -3.94 4.58 -3.37
N ALA A 117 -2.67 4.51 -2.99
CA ALA A 117 -2.04 5.54 -2.17
C ALA A 117 -0.71 5.97 -2.79
N GLU A 118 -0.54 7.27 -2.98
CA GLU A 118 0.74 7.92 -3.21
C GLU A 118 1.20 8.51 -1.88
N VAL A 119 2.39 8.13 -1.42
CA VAL A 119 2.93 8.48 -0.11
C VAL A 119 4.22 9.26 -0.30
N SER A 120 4.36 10.35 0.43
CA SER A 120 5.62 11.08 0.54
C SER A 120 5.87 11.49 1.98
N ALA A 121 7.13 11.44 2.39
CA ALA A 121 7.57 11.87 3.71
C ALA A 121 8.87 12.65 3.57
N ARG A 122 9.17 13.50 4.57
CA ARG A 122 10.46 14.17 4.68
C ARG A 122 11.34 13.38 5.64
N ASN A 123 12.60 13.13 5.29
CA ASN A 123 13.54 12.21 5.97
C ASN A 123 13.72 12.42 7.48
N PHE A 124 13.30 13.56 8.02
CA PHE A 124 13.45 13.92 9.44
C PHE A 124 12.14 14.31 10.12
N THR A 125 11.00 14.11 9.45
CA THR A 125 9.69 14.41 10.01
C THR A 125 8.91 13.14 10.21
N ARG A 126 8.14 13.08 11.30
CA ARG A 126 7.12 12.05 11.50
C ARG A 126 5.80 12.37 10.79
N ASN A 127 5.85 13.18 9.74
CA ASN A 127 4.68 13.56 8.96
C ASN A 127 4.69 12.77 7.65
N VAL A 128 3.57 12.13 7.37
CA VAL A 128 3.30 11.41 6.13
C VAL A 128 2.28 12.20 5.35
N ARG A 129 2.62 12.56 4.11
CA ARG A 129 1.65 13.08 3.15
C ARG A 129 1.15 11.91 2.32
N ALA A 130 -0.15 11.65 2.39
CA ALA A 130 -0.81 10.61 1.62
C ALA A 130 -1.84 11.25 0.69
N LYS A 131 -1.79 10.88 -0.59
CA LYS A 131 -2.89 11.07 -1.53
C LYS A 131 -3.52 9.71 -1.77
N VAL A 132 -4.80 9.58 -1.44
CA VAL A 132 -5.52 8.32 -1.39
C VAL A 132 -6.71 8.39 -2.33
N THR A 133 -6.80 7.40 -3.21
CA THR A 133 -7.93 7.21 -4.12
C THR A 133 -8.64 5.91 -3.76
N LEU A 134 -9.95 5.98 -3.50
CA LEU A 134 -10.83 4.83 -3.37
C LEU A 134 -11.63 4.67 -4.66
N SER A 135 -11.64 3.47 -5.23
CA SER A 135 -12.35 3.20 -6.48
C SER A 135 -13.08 1.87 -6.43
N GLY A 136 -14.16 1.74 -7.21
CA GLY A 136 -14.81 0.45 -7.42
C GLY A 136 -13.98 -0.46 -8.32
N ALA A 137 -14.26 -1.77 -8.31
CA ALA A 137 -13.63 -2.75 -9.20
C ALA A 137 -13.73 -2.39 -10.70
N GLU A 138 -14.76 -1.64 -11.07
CA GLU A 138 -15.04 -1.22 -12.45
C GLU A 138 -14.32 0.07 -12.86
N SER A 139 -13.77 0.82 -11.90
CA SER A 139 -12.96 1.99 -12.16
C SER A 139 -11.59 1.56 -12.67
N ARG A 140 -11.50 1.31 -13.99
CA ARG A 140 -10.22 1.20 -14.67
C ARG A 140 -9.55 2.57 -14.71
N PRO A 141 -8.24 2.68 -14.41
CA PRO A 141 -7.50 3.90 -14.75
C PRO A 141 -7.65 4.11 -16.26
N SER A 142 -8.16 5.27 -16.65
CA SER A 142 -8.42 5.61 -18.04
C SER A 142 -7.11 5.60 -18.83
N THR A 143 -6.83 4.50 -19.53
CA THR A 143 -6.00 4.59 -20.73
C THR A 143 -6.90 5.16 -21.81
N LEU A 144 -6.66 6.41 -22.20
CA LEU A 144 -7.22 6.97 -23.43
C LEU A 144 -6.73 6.09 -24.58
N ARG A 145 -7.56 5.13 -25.00
CA ARG A 145 -7.31 4.36 -26.22
C ARG A 145 -8.07 5.04 -27.33
N GLU A 146 -7.37 5.87 -28.09
CA GLU A 146 -7.86 6.38 -29.37
C GLU A 146 -7.97 5.19 -30.31
N LEU A 147 -9.19 4.65 -30.45
CA LEU A 147 -9.53 3.72 -31.52
C LEU A 147 -9.90 4.59 -32.73
N GLU A 148 -9.13 4.45 -33.81
CA GLU A 148 -9.41 5.07 -35.10
C GLU A 148 -10.89 4.85 -35.47
N GLY A 149 -11.69 5.93 -35.52
CA GLY A 149 -13.02 5.93 -36.13
C GLY A 149 -14.24 6.15 -35.23
N GLY A 150 -14.12 6.45 -33.94
CA GLY A 150 -15.29 6.85 -33.16
C GLY A 150 -15.03 7.18 -31.70
N VAL A 151 -15.51 8.34 -31.25
CA VAL A 151 -15.48 8.74 -29.84
C VAL A 151 -16.53 7.92 -29.08
N PHE A 152 -16.12 6.75 -28.56
CA PHE A 152 -16.91 6.05 -27.55
C PHE A 152 -16.78 6.78 -26.22
N ARG A 153 -17.86 7.44 -25.77
CA ARG A 153 -17.99 7.86 -24.37
C ARG A 153 -18.21 6.61 -23.53
N MET A 154 -17.13 5.98 -23.06
CA MET A 154 -17.23 5.13 -21.88
C MET A 154 -17.62 6.04 -20.71
N ASN A 155 -18.70 5.71 -20.00
CA ASN A 155 -18.96 6.28 -18.68
C ASN A 155 -17.82 5.83 -17.76
N VAL A 156 -16.73 6.59 -17.72
CA VAL A 156 -15.65 6.38 -16.77
C VAL A 156 -16.19 6.84 -15.43
N LEU A 157 -16.67 5.90 -14.62
CA LEU A 157 -16.96 6.16 -13.22
C LEU A 157 -15.65 6.64 -12.58
N GLY A 158 -15.61 7.92 -12.22
CA GLY A 158 -14.52 8.50 -11.46
C GLY A 158 -14.32 7.79 -10.11
N PRO A 159 -13.24 8.10 -9.38
CA PRO A 159 -13.03 7.51 -8.07
C PRO A 159 -14.19 7.84 -7.13
N LEU A 160 -14.50 6.91 -6.24
CA LEU A 160 -15.50 7.11 -5.18
C LEU A 160 -15.03 8.19 -4.20
N LEU A 161 -13.72 8.22 -3.93
CA LEU A 161 -13.07 9.20 -3.07
C LEU A 161 -11.67 9.51 -3.62
N ASP A 162 -11.30 10.78 -3.62
CA ASP A 162 -9.92 11.25 -3.84
C ASP A 162 -9.59 12.30 -2.78
N ALA A 163 -8.61 12.01 -1.93
CA ALA A 163 -8.26 12.84 -0.78
C ALA A 163 -6.75 12.97 -0.63
N SER A 164 -6.27 14.16 -0.30
CA SER A 164 -4.87 14.40 0.08
C SER A 164 -4.78 14.97 1.47
N VAL A 165 -3.99 14.34 2.33
CA VAL A 165 -3.85 14.69 3.75
C VAL A 165 -2.40 14.64 4.18
N THR A 166 -2.06 15.45 5.19
CA THR A 166 -0.79 15.36 5.91
C THR A 166 -1.09 14.89 7.32
N ILE A 167 -0.52 13.76 7.71
CA ILE A 167 -0.87 13.02 8.91
C ILE A 167 0.40 12.76 9.72
N ARG A 168 0.32 12.83 11.05
CA ARG A 168 1.43 12.40 11.91
C ARG A 168 1.47 10.88 12.04
N ASP A 169 2.65 10.34 12.28
CA ASP A 169 2.86 8.95 12.69
C ASP A 169 1.91 8.54 13.81
N GLY A 170 1.19 7.43 13.62
CA GLY A 170 0.16 6.91 14.53
C GLY A 170 -1.13 7.72 14.62
N GLN A 171 -1.24 8.87 13.94
CA GLN A 171 -2.45 9.69 13.98
C GLN A 171 -3.52 9.14 13.04
N ARG A 172 -4.70 8.87 13.59
CA ARG A 172 -5.88 8.47 12.82
C ARG A 172 -6.56 9.70 12.19
N VAL A 173 -6.97 9.59 10.92
CA VAL A 173 -7.64 10.67 10.18
C VAL A 173 -8.76 10.11 9.31
N VAL A 174 -9.91 10.79 9.30
CA VAL A 174 -11.01 10.55 8.35
C VAL A 174 -10.68 11.22 7.03
N LEU A 175 -10.59 10.43 5.96
CA LEU A 175 -10.30 10.93 4.61
C LEU A 175 -11.54 11.51 3.93
N GLY A 176 -12.71 10.95 4.22
CA GLY A 176 -13.99 11.42 3.71
C GLY A 176 -15.03 10.31 3.66
N SER A 177 -16.16 10.63 3.04
CA SER A 177 -17.27 9.71 2.82
C SER A 177 -17.65 9.63 1.34
N ALA A 178 -18.08 8.46 0.88
CA ALA A 178 -18.51 8.20 -0.48
C ALA A 178 -19.72 7.26 -0.52
N ARG A 179 -20.43 7.23 -1.64
CA ARG A 179 -21.44 6.20 -1.95
C ARG A 179 -21.11 5.59 -3.31
N ARG A 180 -21.34 4.30 -3.46
CA ARG A 180 -21.19 3.61 -4.76
C ARG A 180 -22.37 3.91 -5.68
N SER A 181 -23.57 3.84 -5.12
CA SER A 181 -24.84 4.22 -5.73
C SER A 181 -25.69 5.05 -4.74
N ALA A 182 -26.76 5.66 -5.22
CA ALA A 182 -27.69 6.40 -4.37
C ALA A 182 -28.35 5.52 -3.30
N GLU A 183 -28.57 4.24 -3.63
CA GLU A 183 -29.23 3.25 -2.77
C GLU A 183 -28.27 2.53 -1.81
N ASP A 184 -26.96 2.64 -2.06
CA ASP A 184 -25.96 1.99 -1.23
C ASP A 184 -25.72 2.76 0.08
N PRO A 185 -25.33 2.05 1.16
CA PRO A 185 -24.86 2.68 2.39
C PRO A 185 -23.70 3.65 2.15
N VAL A 186 -23.54 4.61 3.07
CA VAL A 186 -22.40 5.52 3.03
C VAL A 186 -21.16 4.78 3.48
N LEU A 187 -20.08 4.92 2.73
CA LEU A 187 -18.75 4.43 3.07
C LEU A 187 -17.92 5.58 3.61
N ILE A 188 -17.29 5.40 4.75
CA ILE A 188 -16.35 6.33 5.36
C ILE A 188 -14.98 5.65 5.34
N LEU A 189 -13.96 6.35 4.83
CA LEU A 189 -12.60 5.85 4.81
C LEU A 189 -11.76 6.56 5.87
N ILE A 190 -11.15 5.78 6.74
CA ILE A 190 -10.26 6.24 7.80
C ILE A 190 -8.87 5.66 7.54
N VAL A 191 -7.81 6.45 7.74
CA VAL A 191 -6.43 5.99 7.61
C VAL A 191 -5.63 6.29 8.87
N THR A 192 -4.73 5.38 9.23
CA THR A 192 -3.72 5.56 10.27
C THR A 192 -2.36 5.15 9.70
N PRO A 193 -1.39 6.08 9.56
CA PRO A 193 -0.04 5.73 9.12
C PRO A 193 0.82 5.28 10.30
N SER A 194 1.74 4.36 10.04
CA SER A 194 2.84 4.00 10.94
C SER A 194 4.13 4.01 10.13
N LEU A 195 5.10 4.79 10.56
CA LEU A 195 6.45 4.79 9.97
C LEU A 195 7.28 3.71 10.68
N ASP A 196 7.91 2.81 9.91
CA ASP A 196 8.90 1.91 10.50
C ASP A 196 10.12 2.73 10.95
N PRO A 197 10.66 2.48 12.17
CA PRO A 197 11.95 3.03 12.55
C PRO A 197 13.02 2.37 11.68
N SER A 198 13.64 3.17 10.81
CA SER A 198 14.86 2.83 10.05
C SER A 198 16.04 2.58 10.99
#